data_AF-H8LM48-F1
#
_entry.id   AF-H8LM48-F1
#
_cell.length_a   1.000
_cell.length_b   1.000
_cell.length_c   1.000
_cell.angle_alpha   90.00
_cell.angle_beta   90.00
_cell.angle_gamma   90.00
#
_symmetry.space_group_name_H-M   'P 1'
#
loop_
_entity.id
_entity.type
_entity.pdbx_description
1 polymer ?
#
loop_
_entity_poly.entity_id
_entity_poly.type
_entity_poly.pdbx_seq_one_letter_code
_entity_poly.pdbx_strand_id
1 'polypeptide(L)'
;MENEVWVKHGGVSVLANIRGGGEFGPEWHKATQGIKRQTGLNDFIAVAEDLIKQNITSPEYLGIKGGSNGGLLVSVAMTQRPDLFGAIACEVPILDTI
;
A
#
# COMPACT_ATOMS: atom_id res chain seq x y z
N MET A 1 2.92 -19.09 7.51
CA MET A 1 2.23 -17.79 7.27
C MET A 1 2.80 -17.16 5.99
N GLU A 2 2.01 -16.40 5.20
CA GLU A 2 2.42 -15.92 3.86
C GLU A 2 3.79 -15.21 3.83
N ASN A 3 4.15 -14.48 4.90
CA ASN A 3 5.40 -13.73 5.00
C ASN A 3 6.43 -14.34 5.98
N GLU A 4 6.26 -15.61 6.37
CA GLU A 4 7.09 -16.24 7.41
C GLU A 4 8.57 -16.34 7.01
N VAL A 5 8.85 -16.67 5.75
CA VAL A 5 10.22 -16.73 5.23
C VAL A 5 10.87 -15.35 5.25
N TRP A 6 10.12 -14.30 4.91
CA TRP A 6 10.61 -12.91 4.91
C TRP A 6 11.06 -12.47 6.30
N VAL A 7 10.21 -12.67 7.31
CA VAL A 7 10.50 -12.31 8.70
C VAL A 7 11.66 -13.14 9.27
N LYS A 8 11.75 -14.43 8.93
CA LYS A 8 12.87 -15.30 9.34
C LYS A 8 14.22 -14.85 8.79
N HIS A 9 14.25 -14.12 7.68
CA HIS A 9 15.47 -13.55 7.09
C HIS A 9 15.73 -12.10 7.53
N GLY A 10 15.06 -11.64 8.59
CA GLY A 10 15.26 -10.29 9.15
C GLY A 10 14.46 -9.19 8.45
N GLY A 11 13.56 -9.55 7.52
CA GLY A 11 12.66 -8.60 6.89
C GLY A 11 11.51 -8.16 7.81
N VAL A 12 10.98 -6.97 7.54
CA VAL A 12 9.76 -6.46 8.20
C VAL A 12 8.57 -6.64 7.26
N SER A 13 7.45 -7.13 7.79
CA SER A 13 6.19 -7.26 7.06
C SER A 13 5.14 -6.36 7.70
N VAL A 14 4.53 -5.48 6.90
CA VAL A 14 3.51 -4.53 7.36
C VAL A 14 2.23 -4.72 6.56
N LEU A 15 1.09 -4.79 7.24
CA LEU A 15 -0.24 -4.79 6.64
C LEU A 15 -0.95 -3.47 6.98
N ALA A 16 -1.26 -2.68 5.96
CA ALA A 16 -1.93 -1.39 6.12
C ALA A 16 -3.45 -1.53 5.98
N ASN A 17 -4.18 -1.39 7.08
CA ASN A 17 -5.66 -1.35 7.09
C ASN A 17 -6.16 0.04 6.67
N ILE A 18 -6.02 0.36 5.38
CA ILE A 18 -6.38 1.65 4.79
C ILE A 18 -7.90 1.84 4.68
N ARG A 19 -8.36 3.10 4.53
CA ARG A 19 -9.77 3.37 4.19
C ARG A 19 -10.13 2.72 2.86
N GLY A 20 -11.41 2.35 2.72
CA GLY A 20 -11.93 1.54 1.61
C GLY A 20 -12.07 0.06 1.96
N GLY A 21 -11.38 -0.42 3.00
CA GLY A 21 -11.63 -1.72 3.62
C GLY A 21 -12.86 -1.72 4.55
N GLY A 22 -13.08 -2.85 5.24
CA GLY A 22 -14.23 -3.07 6.12
C GLY A 22 -13.91 -3.06 7.61
N GLU A 23 -12.67 -2.77 7.98
CA GLU A 23 -12.10 -2.98 9.33
C GLU A 23 -12.82 -2.17 10.40
N PHE A 24 -13.33 -0.98 10.05
CA PHE A 24 -14.08 -0.09 10.94
C PHE A 24 -15.53 0.17 10.47
N GLY A 25 -16.10 -0.77 9.72
CA GLY A 25 -17.51 -0.72 9.29
C GLY A 25 -17.78 0.15 8.06
N PRO A 26 -19.07 0.39 7.72
CA PRO A 26 -19.46 0.95 6.43
C PRO A 26 -18.90 2.34 6.12
N GLU A 27 -18.72 3.19 7.13
CA GLU A 27 -18.20 4.55 6.92
C GLU A 27 -16.71 4.55 6.54
N TRP A 28 -15.95 3.55 7.01
CA TRP A 28 -14.56 3.35 6.60
C TRP A 28 -14.44 2.97 5.13
N HIS A 29 -15.34 2.11 4.66
CA HIS A 29 -15.44 1.72 3.26
C HIS A 29 -15.89 2.89 2.37
N LYS A 30 -16.94 3.61 2.77
CA LYS A 30 -17.50 4.74 2.01
C LYS A 30 -16.54 5.93 1.92
N ALA A 31 -15.59 6.05 2.84
CA ALA A 31 -14.62 7.15 2.87
C ALA A 31 -13.76 7.24 1.59
N THR A 32 -13.69 6.18 0.76
CA THR A 32 -12.89 6.16 -0.47
C THR A 32 -13.72 5.93 -1.74
N GLN A 33 -15.03 6.10 -1.69
CA GLN A 33 -15.90 5.86 -2.86
C GLN A 33 -15.94 7.06 -3.82
N GLY A 34 -16.07 6.77 -5.12
CA GLY A 34 -16.17 7.78 -6.17
C GLY A 34 -14.99 8.74 -6.17
N ILE A 35 -15.28 10.04 -6.12
CA ILE A 35 -14.26 11.10 -6.13
C ILE A 35 -13.30 11.07 -4.93
N LYS A 36 -13.63 10.31 -3.86
CA LYS A 36 -12.80 10.18 -2.67
C LYS A 36 -11.78 9.04 -2.75
N ARG A 37 -11.65 8.36 -3.91
CA ARG A 37 -10.74 7.21 -4.08
C ARG A 37 -9.30 7.49 -3.65
N GLN A 38 -8.83 8.72 -3.85
CA GLN A 38 -7.50 9.17 -3.43
C GLN A 38 -7.27 9.08 -1.90
N THR A 39 -8.33 9.09 -1.09
CA THR A 39 -8.20 9.01 0.38
C THR A 39 -7.53 7.71 0.83
N GLY A 40 -7.92 6.55 0.29
CA GLY A 40 -7.27 5.27 0.63
C GLY A 40 -5.84 5.16 0.08
N LEU A 41 -5.59 5.75 -1.08
CA LEU A 41 -4.25 5.83 -1.66
C LEU A 41 -3.30 6.66 -0.78
N ASN A 42 -3.80 7.79 -0.26
CA ASN A 42 -3.07 8.65 0.66
C ASN A 42 -2.78 7.93 1.99
N ASP A 43 -3.71 7.11 2.50
CA ASP A 43 -3.46 6.31 3.70
C ASP A 43 -2.27 5.36 3.51
N PHE A 44 -2.20 4.71 2.35
CA PHE A 44 -1.12 3.79 2.03
C PHE A 44 0.24 4.49 1.93
N ILE A 45 0.28 5.65 1.27
CA ILE A 45 1.49 6.50 1.20
C ILE A 45 1.90 6.98 2.60
N ALA A 46 0.95 7.41 3.43
CA ALA A 46 1.23 7.86 4.79
C ALA A 46 1.86 6.75 5.65
N VAL A 47 1.42 5.49 5.50
CA VAL A 47 2.07 4.35 6.15
C VAL A 47 3.51 4.19 5.67
N ALA A 48 3.77 4.27 4.36
CA ALA A 48 5.13 4.19 3.83
C ALA A 48 6.06 5.29 4.39
N GLU A 49 5.58 6.53 4.43
CA GLU A 49 6.32 7.66 5.00
C GLU A 49 6.59 7.48 6.50
N ASP A 50 5.62 6.97 7.24
CA ASP A 50 5.74 6.72 8.67
C ASP A 50 6.78 5.62 8.97
N LEU A 51 6.81 4.54 8.19
CA LEU A 51 7.84 3.50 8.31
C LEU A 51 9.26 4.06 8.09
N ILE A 52 9.42 4.94 7.10
CA ILE A 52 10.69 5.61 6.83
C ILE A 52 11.05 6.58 7.97
N LYS A 53 10.09 7.39 8.42
CA LYS A 53 10.28 8.35 9.51
C LYS A 53 10.67 7.68 10.82
N GLN A 54 10.11 6.51 11.11
CA GLN A 54 10.44 5.71 12.30
C GLN A 54 11.76 4.94 12.16
N ASN A 55 12.48 5.09 11.04
CA ASN A 55 13.71 4.35 10.73
C ASN A 55 13.51 2.82 10.74
N ILE A 56 12.30 2.35 10.40
CA ILE A 56 12.03 0.92 10.21
C ILE A 56 12.62 0.45 8.88
N THR A 57 12.65 1.34 7.88
CA THR A 57 13.24 1.12 6.55
C THR A 57 13.68 2.46 5.93
N SER A 58 14.27 2.41 4.75
CA SER A 58 14.49 3.56 3.85
C SER A 58 13.82 3.29 2.48
N PRO A 59 13.65 4.29 1.60
CA PRO A 59 13.04 4.07 0.27
C PRO A 59 13.69 2.93 -0.52
N GLU A 60 15.02 2.82 -0.52
CA GLU A 60 15.75 1.76 -1.24
C GLU A 60 15.45 0.34 -0.71
N TYR A 61 15.05 0.20 0.56
CA TYR A 61 14.73 -1.08 1.19
C TYR A 61 13.22 -1.30 1.41
N LEU A 62 12.36 -0.36 0.98
CA LEU A 62 10.92 -0.47 1.08
C LEU A 62 10.31 -1.02 -0.22
N GLY A 63 9.70 -2.20 -0.14
CA GLY A 63 8.89 -2.77 -1.19
C GLY A 63 7.39 -2.71 -0.88
N ILE A 64 6.55 -2.52 -1.91
CA ILE A 64 5.09 -2.60 -1.79
C ILE A 64 4.52 -3.72 -2.66
N LYS A 65 3.50 -4.42 -2.14
CA LYS A 65 2.82 -5.54 -2.80
C LYS A 65 1.31 -5.34 -2.78
N GLY A 66 0.62 -5.63 -3.88
CA GLY A 66 -0.84 -5.60 -3.93
C GLY A 66 -1.43 -6.34 -5.14
N GLY A 67 -2.57 -6.99 -4.93
CA GLY A 67 -3.28 -7.77 -5.95
C GLY A 67 -4.68 -7.23 -6.29
N SER A 68 -5.12 -7.35 -7.55
CA SER A 68 -6.45 -6.89 -8.01
C SER A 68 -6.63 -5.38 -7.78
N ASN A 69 -7.57 -4.96 -6.93
CA ASN A 69 -7.67 -3.56 -6.49
C ASN A 69 -6.42 -3.08 -5.72
N GLY A 70 -5.72 -3.99 -5.05
CA GLY A 70 -4.39 -3.73 -4.48
C GLY A 70 -3.31 -3.55 -5.54
N GLY A 71 -3.46 -4.15 -6.72
CA GLY A 71 -2.59 -3.90 -7.87
C GLY A 71 -2.71 -2.46 -8.38
N LEU A 72 -3.94 -1.95 -8.47
CA LEU A 72 -4.19 -0.53 -8.72
C LEU A 72 -3.58 0.36 -7.63
N LEU A 73 -3.72 -0.02 -6.36
CA LEU A 73 -3.17 0.73 -5.24
C LEU A 73 -1.65 0.93 -5.39
N VAL A 74 -0.91 -0.16 -5.61
CA VAL A 74 0.56 -0.08 -5.73
C VAL A 74 1.01 0.60 -7.02
N SER A 75 0.25 0.48 -8.11
CA SER A 75 0.56 1.20 -9.36
C SER A 75 0.32 2.71 -9.23
N VAL A 76 -0.72 3.13 -8.51
CA VAL A 76 -0.93 4.57 -8.26
C VAL A 76 0.13 5.10 -7.29
N ALA A 77 0.48 4.34 -6.25
CA ALA A 77 1.54 4.74 -5.33
C ALA A 77 2.89 4.93 -6.05
N MET A 78 3.31 4.00 -6.91
CA MET A 78 4.58 4.13 -7.66
C MET A 78 4.56 5.28 -8.67
N THR A 79 3.40 5.62 -9.24
CA THR A 79 3.30 6.70 -10.24
C THR A 79 3.21 8.08 -9.59
N GLN A 80 2.57 8.20 -8.43
CA GLN A 80 2.46 9.46 -7.68
C GLN A 80 3.70 9.74 -6.83
N ARG A 81 4.30 8.70 -6.23
CA ARG A 81 5.44 8.78 -5.30
C ARG A 81 6.53 7.75 -5.61
N PRO A 82 7.15 7.81 -6.81
CA PRO A 82 8.24 6.90 -7.18
C PRO A 82 9.47 7.02 -6.27
N ASP A 83 9.60 8.13 -5.55
CA ASP A 83 10.68 8.41 -4.61
C ASP A 83 10.64 7.56 -3.32
N LEU A 84 9.51 6.92 -3.02
CA LEU A 84 9.30 6.22 -1.75
C LEU A 84 9.62 4.71 -1.78
N PHE A 85 9.77 4.10 -2.95
CA PHE A 85 9.75 2.64 -3.08
C PHE A 85 10.90 2.10 -3.93
N GLY A 86 11.63 1.12 -3.39
CA GLY A 86 12.71 0.41 -4.09
C GLY A 86 12.22 -0.78 -4.92
N ALA A 87 11.03 -1.31 -4.62
CA ALA A 87 10.46 -2.44 -5.36
C ALA A 87 8.93 -2.45 -5.34
N ILE A 88 8.31 -2.91 -6.43
CA ILE A 88 6.86 -3.02 -6.59
C ILE A 88 6.49 -4.45 -7.03
N ALA A 89 5.61 -5.11 -6.27
CA ALA A 89 4.97 -6.37 -6.65
C ALA A 89 3.49 -6.11 -6.98
N CYS A 90 3.19 -5.91 -8.26
CA CYS A 90 1.86 -5.58 -8.76
C CYS A 90 1.20 -6.82 -9.38
N GLU A 91 0.19 -7.38 -8.71
CA GLU A 91 -0.42 -8.66 -9.06
C GLU A 91 -1.82 -8.47 -9.66
N VAL A 92 -2.09 -9.11 -10.81
CA VAL A 92 -3.40 -9.11 -11.50
C VAL A 92 -4.15 -7.75 -11.46
N PRO A 93 -3.52 -6.64 -11.87
CA PRO A 93 -4.01 -5.31 -11.55
C PRO A 93 -5.14 -4.82 -12.47
N ILE A 94 -5.86 -3.80 -12.00
CA ILE A 94 -6.73 -2.95 -12.82
C ILE A 94 -5.96 -1.65 -13.06
N LEU A 95 -5.45 -1.41 -14.27
CA LEU A 95 -4.59 -0.25 -14.57
C LEU A 95 -5.22 0.76 -15.52
N ASP A 96 -6.10 0.31 -16.41
CA ASP A 96 -6.93 1.19 -17.22
C ASP A 96 -8.26 1.42 -16.50
N THR A 97 -8.56 2.69 -16.20
CA THR A 97 -9.72 3.10 -15.38
C THR A 97 -10.61 4.11 -16.09
N ILE A 98 -10.43 4.29 -17.40
CA ILE A 98 -11.22 5.21 -18.24
C ILE A 98 -12.41 4.47 -18.84
#